data_AF-A0A0B1SHJ8-F1
#
_entry.id   AF-A0A0B1SHJ8-F1
#
_cell.length_a   1.000
_cell.length_b   1.000
_cell.length_c   1.000
_cell.angle_alpha   90.00
_cell.angle_beta   90.00
_cell.angle_gamma   90.00
#
_symmetry.space_group_name_H-M   'P 1'
#
loop_
_entity.id
_entity.type
_entity.pdbx_description
1 polymer ?
#
loop_
_entity_poly.entity_id
_entity_poly.type
_entity_poly.pdbx_seq_one_letter_code
_entity_poly.pdbx_strand_id
1 'polypeptide(L)'
;MAFKMESSQLKIAEKLVILNDRAVGMLTRIYNIKKACADSKSKPAFLADKHMENAIKHVARKFPVVDARMNTSTFHYVETMKEDIIKSLGLYYYTFADLMELKDNIMQLLTTMDACQCQLDISLNYELTAGYLNLVVNLICLMILLSRVDDRKVVLGLFNAAYDLVHGQSESSFPRLGQMILDYEHPLRKLSEDLGPLNRLISSALSSLSPVYLRRNITANTWRNAQILSLTANPQQILYAAQTDTIACEYLSLDVMDRWILLCTTVCHSYMLTDKTIFHLWQMSLQMGVCIRLFRDEIFQTHHEIQQFFDSIKGYHKRSQEVKDCFSIALQQSASIHADRRRFLRVALRELCLFIKDQPGLLGPKMLFVWMALSFSRDELSPVAPSSPERVAIFK
;
A
#
# COMPACT_ATOMS: atom_id res chain seq x y z
N MET A 1 -17.61 21.90 -31.00
CA MET A 1 -16.42 21.03 -31.14
C MET A 1 -15.75 20.95 -29.78
N ALA A 2 -15.76 19.79 -29.13
CA ALA A 2 -14.98 19.60 -27.90
C ALA A 2 -13.49 19.57 -28.28
N PHE A 3 -12.67 20.42 -27.66
CA PHE A 3 -11.21 20.37 -27.80
C PHE A 3 -10.75 18.97 -27.37
N LYS A 4 -10.39 18.12 -28.34
CA LYS A 4 -9.86 16.79 -28.07
C LYS A 4 -8.43 17.01 -27.61
N MET A 5 -8.21 17.04 -26.31
CA MET A 5 -6.88 17.26 -25.74
C MET A 5 -5.93 16.18 -26.29
N GLU A 6 -4.84 16.60 -26.92
CA GLU A 6 -3.90 15.69 -27.57
C GLU A 6 -3.23 14.82 -26.51
N SER A 7 -3.11 13.51 -26.76
CA SER A 7 -2.60 12.56 -25.76
C SER A 7 -1.18 12.88 -25.30
N SER A 8 -0.38 13.51 -26.15
CA SER A 8 0.97 14.01 -25.87
C SER A 8 1.02 15.12 -24.82
N GLN A 9 -0.09 15.84 -24.60
CA GLN A 9 -0.17 16.97 -23.67
C GLN A 9 -0.72 16.56 -22.29
N LEU A 10 -1.05 15.28 -22.08
CA LEU A 10 -1.66 14.80 -20.84
C LEU A 10 -0.71 14.78 -19.64
N LYS A 11 0.61 14.82 -19.89
CA LYS A 11 1.67 14.81 -18.88
C LYS A 11 1.55 13.65 -17.89
N ILE A 12 1.30 12.45 -18.42
CA ILE A 12 1.03 11.24 -17.62
C ILE A 12 2.24 10.91 -16.74
N ALA A 13 3.45 10.98 -17.29
CA ALA A 13 4.67 10.67 -16.55
C ALA A 13 4.87 11.64 -15.37
N GLU A 14 4.73 12.95 -15.61
CA GLU A 14 4.90 13.97 -14.57
C GLU A 14 3.84 13.82 -13.48
N LYS A 15 2.57 13.60 -13.86
CA LYS A 15 1.50 13.38 -12.88
C LYS A 15 1.72 12.09 -12.08
N LEU A 16 2.16 11.00 -12.70
CA LEU A 16 2.48 9.76 -11.99
C LEU A 16 3.58 9.96 -10.95
N VAL A 17 4.66 10.67 -11.31
CA VAL A 17 5.77 10.95 -10.40
C VAL A 17 5.29 11.81 -9.22
N ILE A 18 4.61 12.92 -9.50
CA ILE A 18 4.13 13.86 -8.48
C ILE A 18 3.12 13.20 -7.54
N LEU A 19 2.15 12.45 -8.08
CA LEU A 19 1.10 11.84 -7.26
C LEU A 19 1.62 10.67 -6.44
N ASN A 20 2.59 9.89 -6.94
CA ASN A 20 3.24 8.85 -6.13
C ASN A 20 3.99 9.45 -4.94
N ASP A 21 4.78 10.50 -5.16
CA ASP A 21 5.48 11.20 -4.08
C ASP A 21 4.49 11.78 -3.05
N ARG A 22 3.44 12.46 -3.54
CA ARG A 22 2.39 13.02 -2.68
C ARG A 22 1.66 11.93 -1.89
N ALA A 23 1.43 10.75 -2.47
CA ALA A 23 0.79 9.64 -1.78
C ALA A 23 1.65 9.06 -0.65
N VAL A 24 2.97 8.97 -0.83
CA VAL A 24 3.90 8.58 0.25
C VAL A 24 3.91 9.62 1.38
N GLY A 25 3.93 10.91 1.03
CA GLY A 25 3.78 12.00 1.99
C GLY A 25 2.47 11.91 2.78
N MET A 26 1.36 11.61 2.10
CA MET A 26 0.06 11.47 2.72
C MET A 26 -0.03 10.22 3.61
N LEU A 27 0.52 9.08 3.19
CA LEU A 27 0.63 7.87 4.02
C LEU A 27 1.36 8.19 5.33
N THR A 28 2.43 8.98 5.26
CA THR A 28 3.18 9.43 6.43
C THR A 28 2.33 10.26 7.39
N ARG A 29 1.55 11.22 6.86
CA ARG A 29 0.70 12.09 7.68
C ARG A 29 -0.43 11.31 8.35
N ILE A 30 -1.15 10.48 7.59
CA ILE A 30 -2.24 9.65 8.13
C ILE A 30 -1.70 8.64 9.16
N TYR A 31 -0.54 8.04 8.88
CA TYR A 31 0.14 7.17 9.83
C TYR A 31 0.41 7.88 11.16
N ASN A 32 0.96 9.09 11.12
CA ASN A 32 1.25 9.86 12.34
C ASN A 32 -0.04 10.23 13.10
N ILE A 33 -1.11 10.61 12.39
CA ILE A 33 -2.44 10.86 12.99
C ILE A 33 -2.96 9.60 13.67
N LYS A 34 -2.89 8.44 13.00
CA LYS A 34 -3.31 7.15 13.59
C LYS A 34 -2.56 6.86 14.88
N LYS A 35 -1.23 7.01 14.88
CA LYS A 35 -0.41 6.76 16.08
C LYS A 35 -0.73 7.75 17.21
N ALA A 36 -0.88 9.04 16.89
CA ALA A 36 -1.21 10.06 17.88
C ALA A 36 -2.61 9.88 18.49
N CYS A 37 -3.61 9.49 17.70
CA CYS A 37 -4.96 9.23 18.22
C CYS A 37 -5.06 7.95 19.05
N ALA A 38 -4.17 6.97 18.83
CA ALA A 38 -4.15 5.71 19.55
C ALA A 38 -3.40 5.79 20.89
N ASP A 39 -2.45 6.71 21.05
CA ASP A 39 -1.68 6.88 22.28
C ASP A 39 -2.35 7.89 23.23
N SER A 40 -2.64 7.45 24.46
CA SER A 40 -3.34 8.26 25.47
C SER A 40 -2.59 9.54 25.87
N LYS A 41 -1.27 9.60 25.65
CA LYS A 41 -0.46 10.80 25.96
C LYS A 41 -0.49 11.85 24.86
N SER A 42 -0.64 11.44 23.60
CA SER A 42 -0.60 12.33 22.43
C SER A 42 -1.97 12.60 21.81
N LYS A 43 -2.99 11.82 22.19
CA LYS A 43 -4.38 12.03 21.79
C LYS A 43 -4.85 13.44 22.20
N PRO A 44 -5.50 14.21 21.31
CA PRO A 44 -6.06 15.52 21.67
C PRO A 44 -6.95 15.42 22.90
N ALA A 45 -6.67 16.24 23.92
CA ALA A 45 -7.31 16.15 25.24
C ALA A 45 -8.84 16.21 25.18
N PHE A 46 -9.39 16.97 24.22
CA PHE A 46 -10.83 17.09 23.94
C PHE A 46 -11.52 15.74 23.74
N LEU A 47 -10.82 14.75 23.14
CA LEU A 47 -11.38 13.43 22.86
C LEU A 47 -11.46 12.53 24.11
N ALA A 48 -10.81 12.92 25.20
CA ALA A 48 -10.80 12.20 26.48
C ALA A 48 -11.52 12.97 27.60
N ASP A 49 -12.00 14.20 27.33
CA ASP A 49 -12.69 15.02 28.33
C ASP A 49 -14.12 14.52 28.58
N LYS A 50 -14.44 14.25 29.84
CA LYS A 50 -15.77 13.81 30.29
C LYS A 50 -16.86 14.83 29.99
N HIS A 51 -16.55 16.13 30.01
CA HIS A 51 -17.54 17.17 29.69
C HIS A 51 -17.92 17.18 28.20
N MET A 52 -17.04 16.66 27.33
CA MET A 52 -17.28 16.55 25.89
C MET A 52 -17.93 15.24 25.47
N GLU A 53 -18.14 14.30 26.39
CA GLU A 53 -18.61 12.94 26.08
C GLU A 53 -19.95 12.92 25.34
N ASN A 54 -20.89 13.80 25.73
CA ASN A 54 -22.20 13.90 25.08
C ASN A 54 -22.08 14.42 23.63
N ALA A 55 -21.23 15.43 23.39
CA ALA A 55 -20.96 15.95 22.06
C ALA A 55 -20.26 14.90 21.19
N ILE A 56 -19.26 14.21 21.74
CA ILE A 56 -18.53 13.13 21.05
C ILE A 56 -19.49 12.01 20.62
N LYS A 57 -20.34 11.53 21.53
CA LYS A 57 -21.34 10.50 21.23
C LYS A 57 -22.35 10.98 20.18
N HIS A 58 -22.79 12.23 20.27
CA HIS A 58 -23.70 12.82 19.29
C HIS A 58 -23.05 12.86 17.90
N VAL A 59 -21.84 13.39 17.80
CA VAL A 59 -21.07 13.46 16.54
C VAL A 59 -20.87 12.06 15.97
N ALA A 60 -20.36 11.11 16.76
CA ALA A 60 -20.10 9.75 16.28
C ALA A 60 -21.35 9.06 15.71
N ARG A 61 -22.52 9.29 16.32
CA ARG A 61 -23.79 8.68 15.92
C ARG A 61 -24.46 9.37 14.72
N LYS A 62 -24.31 10.69 14.61
CA LYS A 62 -25.00 11.49 13.58
C LYS A 62 -24.11 11.86 12.39
N PHE A 63 -22.82 11.55 12.45
CA PHE A 63 -21.85 11.83 11.40
C PHE A 63 -22.35 11.38 10.01
N PRO A 64 -22.24 12.23 8.96
CA PRO A 64 -21.63 13.57 8.94
C PRO A 64 -22.58 14.72 9.29
N VAL A 65 -23.83 14.45 9.67
CA VAL A 65 -24.81 15.51 10.00
C VAL A 65 -24.55 16.01 11.42
N VAL A 66 -23.90 17.17 11.54
CA VAL A 66 -23.51 17.79 12.82
C VAL A 66 -24.08 19.20 12.91
N ASP A 67 -25.26 19.33 13.54
CA ASP A 67 -25.96 20.61 13.72
C ASP A 67 -25.73 21.18 15.12
N ALA A 68 -24.56 21.79 15.32
CA ALA A 68 -24.17 22.30 16.64
C ALA A 68 -25.10 23.42 17.14
N ARG A 69 -25.52 24.33 16.25
CA ARG A 69 -26.44 25.43 16.58
C ARG A 69 -27.83 24.99 17.02
N MET A 70 -28.33 23.85 16.51
CA MET A 70 -29.65 23.33 16.91
C MET A 70 -29.59 22.50 18.19
N ASN A 71 -28.40 22.11 18.64
CA ASN A 71 -28.19 21.23 19.79
C ASN A 71 -27.32 21.93 20.87
N THR A 72 -27.64 23.18 21.19
CA THR A 72 -26.82 24.04 22.09
C THR A 72 -26.52 23.43 23.45
N SER A 73 -27.45 22.65 24.03
CA SER A 73 -27.21 21.95 25.31
C SER A 73 -26.17 20.83 25.19
N THR A 74 -26.12 20.14 24.05
CA THR A 74 -25.16 19.05 23.78
C THR A 74 -23.77 19.61 23.45
N PHE A 75 -23.72 20.74 22.74
CA PHE A 75 -22.49 21.38 22.29
C PHE A 75 -22.04 22.55 23.19
N HIS A 76 -22.62 22.71 24.39
CA HIS A 76 -22.30 23.83 25.28
C HIS A 76 -20.79 23.96 25.57
N TYR A 77 -20.12 22.86 25.91
CA TYR A 77 -18.67 22.86 26.14
C TYR A 77 -17.85 23.07 24.86
N VAL A 78 -18.37 22.64 23.69
CA VAL A 78 -17.76 22.92 22.39
C VAL A 78 -17.81 24.42 22.09
N GLU A 79 -18.94 25.09 22.37
CA GLU A 79 -19.09 26.55 22.23
C GLU A 79 -18.06 27.30 23.09
N THR A 80 -17.84 26.86 24.33
CA THR A 80 -16.89 27.54 25.24
C THR A 80 -15.43 27.42 24.81
N MET A 81 -15.06 26.40 24.03
CA MET A 81 -13.67 26.11 23.63
C MET A 81 -13.49 26.06 22.11
N LYS A 82 -14.42 26.64 21.34
CA LYS A 82 -14.50 26.47 19.88
C LYS A 82 -13.22 26.90 19.15
N GLU A 83 -12.57 27.97 19.58
CA GLU A 83 -11.31 28.44 18.97
C GLU A 83 -10.15 27.46 19.22
N ASP A 84 -10.04 26.91 20.42
CA ASP A 84 -9.00 25.93 20.78
C ASP A 84 -9.20 24.60 20.04
N ILE A 85 -10.46 24.18 19.88
CA ILE A 85 -10.81 22.97 19.10
C ILE A 85 -10.40 23.16 17.64
N ILE A 86 -10.73 24.29 17.01
CA ILE A 86 -10.34 24.60 15.63
C ILE A 86 -8.82 24.59 15.51
N LYS A 87 -8.11 25.26 16.42
CA LYS A 87 -6.64 25.34 16.42
C LYS A 87 -5.99 23.97 16.57
N SER A 88 -6.49 23.14 17.48
CA SER A 88 -5.90 21.82 17.77
C SER A 88 -6.24 20.76 16.74
N LEU A 89 -7.47 20.73 16.23
CA LEU A 89 -7.92 19.69 15.28
C LEU A 89 -7.74 20.09 13.82
N GLY A 90 -7.45 21.36 13.53
CA GLY A 90 -7.29 21.87 12.17
C GLY A 90 -6.24 21.12 11.35
N LEU A 91 -5.09 20.80 11.95
CA LEU A 91 -4.06 20.01 11.26
C LEU A 91 -4.58 18.63 10.82
N TYR A 92 -5.37 17.97 11.66
CA TYR A 92 -5.93 16.65 11.35
C TYR A 92 -7.01 16.79 10.29
N TYR A 93 -7.91 17.76 10.46
CA TYR A 93 -8.99 18.04 9.52
C TYR A 93 -8.46 18.28 8.10
N TYR A 94 -7.56 19.25 7.94
CA TYR A 94 -7.03 19.58 6.61
C TYR A 94 -6.15 18.47 6.04
N THR A 95 -5.55 17.60 6.85
CA THR A 95 -4.88 16.39 6.33
C THR A 95 -5.88 15.41 5.71
N PHE A 96 -7.06 15.24 6.30
CA PHE A 96 -8.11 14.40 5.70
C PHE A 96 -8.74 15.07 4.47
N ALA A 97 -8.87 16.40 4.44
CA ALA A 97 -9.29 17.13 3.26
C ALA A 97 -8.27 16.98 2.11
N ASP A 98 -6.97 17.14 2.39
CA ASP A 98 -5.89 16.90 1.42
C ASP A 98 -5.90 15.46 0.89
N LEU A 99 -6.24 14.48 1.74
CA LEU A 99 -6.37 13.07 1.32
C LEU A 99 -7.53 12.89 0.33
N MET A 100 -8.66 13.57 0.56
CA MET A 100 -9.80 13.54 -0.36
C MET A 100 -9.43 14.13 -1.72
N GLU A 101 -8.76 15.29 -1.75
CA GLU A 101 -8.30 15.89 -3.01
C GLU A 101 -7.26 15.02 -3.71
N LEU A 102 -6.33 14.41 -2.97
CA LEU A 102 -5.36 13.49 -3.53
C LEU A 102 -6.05 12.27 -4.16
N LYS A 103 -7.06 11.69 -3.50
CA LYS A 103 -7.85 10.59 -4.04
C LYS A 103 -8.46 10.98 -5.39
N ASP A 104 -9.10 12.16 -5.47
CA ASP A 104 -9.74 12.64 -6.70
C ASP A 104 -8.72 12.76 -7.83
N ASN A 105 -7.56 13.36 -7.56
CA ASN A 105 -6.48 13.52 -8.54
C ASN A 105 -5.92 12.16 -9.02
N ILE A 106 -5.75 11.20 -8.11
CA ILE A 106 -5.31 9.84 -8.47
C ILE A 106 -6.36 9.19 -9.37
N MET A 107 -7.62 9.16 -8.95
CA MET A 107 -8.69 8.53 -9.73
C MET A 107 -8.81 9.17 -11.12
N GLN A 108 -8.73 10.50 -11.21
CA GLN A 108 -8.74 11.20 -12.49
C GLN A 108 -7.60 10.77 -13.41
N LEU A 109 -6.37 10.64 -12.89
CA LEU A 109 -5.22 10.18 -13.68
C LEU A 109 -5.40 8.73 -14.13
N LEU A 110 -5.81 7.84 -13.24
CA LEU A 110 -6.01 6.42 -13.57
C LEU A 110 -7.08 6.24 -14.66
N THR A 111 -8.22 6.95 -14.54
CA THR A 111 -9.26 6.97 -15.56
C THR A 111 -8.77 7.57 -16.87
N THR A 112 -7.95 8.62 -16.83
CA THR A 112 -7.34 9.20 -18.04
C THR A 112 -6.43 8.19 -18.74
N MET A 113 -5.59 7.46 -17.99
CA MET A 113 -4.71 6.44 -18.54
C MET A 113 -5.49 5.28 -19.18
N ASP A 114 -6.59 4.85 -18.55
CA ASP A 114 -7.45 3.82 -19.12
C ASP A 114 -8.17 4.30 -20.40
N ALA A 115 -8.71 5.52 -20.38
CA ALA A 115 -9.36 6.14 -21.54
C ALA A 115 -8.38 6.35 -22.73
N CYS A 116 -7.10 6.58 -22.44
CA CYS A 116 -6.04 6.65 -23.45
C CYS A 116 -5.56 5.28 -23.92
N GLN A 117 -6.12 4.19 -23.37
CA GLN A 117 -5.75 2.81 -23.69
C GLN A 117 -4.24 2.55 -23.55
N CYS A 118 -3.62 3.15 -22.51
CA CYS A 118 -2.22 2.93 -22.22
C CYS A 118 -1.89 1.43 -22.20
N GLN A 119 -0.76 1.08 -22.79
CA GLN A 119 -0.22 -0.28 -22.75
C GLN A 119 0.79 -0.33 -21.61
N LEU A 120 0.58 -1.23 -20.66
CA LEU A 120 1.45 -1.39 -19.49
C LEU A 120 2.09 -2.77 -19.54
N ASP A 121 3.42 -2.78 -19.65
CA ASP A 121 4.27 -3.95 -19.61
C ASP A 121 5.55 -3.64 -18.84
N ILE A 122 5.75 -4.30 -17.69
CA ILE A 122 6.90 -4.08 -16.81
C ILE A 122 8.25 -4.33 -17.51
N SER A 123 8.27 -5.17 -18.54
CA SER A 123 9.47 -5.51 -19.31
C SER A 123 9.80 -4.51 -20.42
N LEU A 124 8.83 -3.69 -20.84
CA LEU A 124 8.99 -2.74 -21.93
C LEU A 124 9.01 -1.28 -21.44
N ASN A 125 8.00 -0.89 -20.66
CA ASN A 125 7.85 0.46 -20.13
C ASN A 125 7.80 0.44 -18.60
N TYR A 126 8.89 -0.06 -18.03
CA TYR A 126 9.09 -0.28 -16.60
C TYR A 126 8.61 0.89 -15.73
N GLU A 127 9.11 2.11 -15.96
CA GLU A 127 8.79 3.28 -15.13
C GLU A 127 7.29 3.62 -15.16
N LEU A 128 6.66 3.51 -16.32
CA LEU A 128 5.23 3.77 -16.49
C LEU A 128 4.40 2.71 -15.76
N THR A 129 4.74 1.43 -15.94
CA THR A 129 4.02 0.30 -15.35
C THR A 129 4.20 0.23 -13.84
N ALA A 130 5.44 0.34 -13.35
CA ALA A 130 5.74 0.39 -11.93
C ALA A 130 5.13 1.62 -11.27
N GLY A 131 5.23 2.81 -11.89
CA GLY A 131 4.61 4.04 -11.42
C GLY A 131 3.09 3.94 -11.31
N TYR A 132 2.44 3.31 -12.29
CA TYR A 132 1.00 3.05 -12.26
C TYR A 132 0.61 2.08 -11.12
N LEU A 133 1.26 0.92 -11.02
CA LEU A 133 0.96 -0.07 -9.99
C LEU A 133 1.23 0.48 -8.58
N ASN A 134 2.31 1.25 -8.41
CA ASN A 134 2.60 1.96 -7.16
C ASN A 134 1.49 2.94 -6.80
N LEU A 135 0.97 3.71 -7.76
CA LEU A 135 -0.07 4.70 -7.48
C LEU A 135 -1.38 4.03 -7.06
N VAL A 136 -1.77 2.95 -7.75
CA VAL A 136 -2.95 2.14 -7.41
C VAL A 136 -2.80 1.55 -6.01
N VAL A 137 -1.67 0.92 -5.70
CA VAL A 137 -1.43 0.33 -4.37
C VAL A 137 -1.34 1.40 -3.28
N ASN A 138 -0.73 2.55 -3.54
CA ASN A 138 -0.68 3.64 -2.59
C ASN A 138 -2.08 4.18 -2.26
N LEU A 139 -2.97 4.29 -3.26
CA LEU A 139 -4.37 4.62 -3.04
C LEU A 139 -5.07 3.57 -2.15
N ILE A 140 -4.89 2.29 -2.44
CA ILE A 140 -5.46 1.20 -1.64
C ILE A 140 -4.95 1.29 -0.19
N CYS A 141 -3.63 1.42 0.01
CA CYS A 141 -3.03 1.54 1.34
C CYS A 141 -3.52 2.79 2.09
N LEU A 142 -3.65 3.94 1.42
CA LEU A 142 -4.16 5.17 2.02
C LEU A 142 -5.58 4.98 2.56
N MET A 143 -6.45 4.37 1.76
CA MET A 143 -7.85 4.17 2.10
C MET A 143 -8.04 3.12 3.20
N ILE A 144 -7.22 2.06 3.22
CA ILE A 144 -7.20 1.11 4.33
C ILE A 144 -6.66 1.77 5.61
N LEU A 145 -5.59 2.56 5.52
CA LEU A 145 -5.02 3.23 6.70
C LEU A 145 -5.98 4.28 7.28
N LEU A 146 -6.70 5.00 6.41
CA LEU A 146 -7.79 5.91 6.78
C LEU A 146 -8.85 5.21 7.63
N SER A 147 -9.33 4.03 7.20
CA SER A 147 -10.38 3.31 7.92
C SER A 147 -9.94 2.81 9.30
N ARG A 148 -8.62 2.68 9.52
CA ARG A 148 -7.99 2.27 10.79
C ARG A 148 -7.72 3.44 11.75
N VAL A 149 -8.14 4.66 11.42
CA VAL A 149 -8.16 5.77 12.37
C VAL A 149 -9.50 5.76 13.11
N ASP A 150 -9.52 5.27 14.34
CA ASP A 150 -10.76 5.04 15.11
C ASP A 150 -11.58 6.33 15.31
N ASP A 151 -10.95 7.40 15.81
CA ASP A 151 -11.62 8.65 16.14
C ASP A 151 -11.85 9.58 14.93
N ARG A 152 -11.65 9.13 13.68
CA ARG A 152 -11.72 10.00 12.48
C ARG A 152 -13.05 10.76 12.35
N LYS A 153 -14.18 10.11 12.62
CA LYS A 153 -15.53 10.74 12.57
C LYS A 153 -15.66 11.84 13.62
N VAL A 154 -15.16 11.57 14.84
CA VAL A 154 -15.22 12.51 15.97
C VAL A 154 -14.31 13.71 15.74
N VAL A 155 -13.06 13.49 15.32
CA VAL A 155 -12.09 14.55 15.01
C VAL A 155 -12.67 15.52 13.97
N LEU A 156 -13.21 14.98 12.88
CA LEU A 156 -13.76 15.79 11.79
C LEU A 156 -15.06 16.50 12.20
N GLY A 157 -15.96 15.81 12.89
CA GLY A 157 -17.23 16.38 13.30
C GLY A 157 -17.12 17.41 14.42
N LEU A 158 -16.21 17.24 15.38
CA LEU A 158 -15.94 18.26 16.41
C LEU A 158 -15.29 19.51 15.81
N PHE A 159 -14.34 19.34 14.89
CA PHE A 159 -13.77 20.48 14.16
C PHE A 159 -14.87 21.24 13.40
N ASN A 160 -15.72 20.54 12.64
CA ASN A 160 -16.78 21.20 11.88
C ASN A 160 -17.83 21.86 12.79
N ALA A 161 -18.19 21.22 13.91
CA ALA A 161 -19.09 21.82 14.90
C ALA A 161 -18.52 23.14 15.45
N ALA A 162 -17.27 23.13 15.90
CA ALA A 162 -16.62 24.34 16.40
C ALA A 162 -16.48 25.41 15.30
N TYR A 163 -16.14 25.02 14.08
CA TYR A 163 -16.05 25.91 12.92
C TYR A 163 -17.39 26.58 12.62
N ASP A 164 -18.49 25.82 12.63
CA ASP A 164 -19.85 26.29 12.39
C ASP A 164 -20.32 27.28 13.47
N LEU A 165 -19.95 27.07 14.73
CA LEU A 165 -20.23 27.97 15.86
C LEU A 165 -19.42 29.27 15.84
N VAL A 166 -18.28 29.29 15.15
CA VAL A 166 -17.47 30.52 14.95
C VAL A 166 -17.93 31.29 13.71
N HIS A 167 -18.16 30.59 12.59
CA HIS A 167 -18.34 31.23 11.28
C HIS A 167 -19.79 31.31 10.81
N GLY A 168 -20.74 30.70 11.53
CA GLY A 168 -22.15 30.66 11.12
C GLY A 168 -22.45 29.66 10.00
N GLN A 169 -21.45 28.91 9.52
CA GLN A 169 -21.58 27.92 8.46
C GLN A 169 -20.55 26.80 8.61
N SER A 170 -20.89 25.60 8.11
CA SER A 170 -19.97 24.46 8.05
C SER A 170 -18.76 24.75 7.15
N GLU A 171 -17.66 24.06 7.41
CA GLU A 171 -16.48 24.13 6.55
C GLU A 171 -16.83 23.56 5.17
N SER A 172 -16.34 24.22 4.12
CA SER A 172 -16.71 23.99 2.72
C SER A 172 -16.48 22.55 2.23
N SER A 173 -15.41 21.89 2.70
CA SER A 173 -15.04 20.53 2.33
C SER A 173 -15.78 19.48 3.16
N PHE A 174 -16.37 19.85 4.31
CA PHE A 174 -16.94 18.90 5.26
C PHE A 174 -18.02 17.97 4.69
N PRO A 175 -18.97 18.44 3.85
CA PRO A 175 -20.00 17.56 3.30
C PRO A 175 -19.41 16.43 2.45
N ARG A 176 -18.46 16.76 1.56
CA ARG A 176 -17.76 15.78 0.71
C ARG A 176 -16.85 14.88 1.53
N LEU A 177 -16.10 15.47 2.47
CA LEU A 177 -15.18 14.73 3.33
C LEU A 177 -15.94 13.74 4.21
N GLY A 178 -17.04 14.17 4.81
CA GLY A 178 -17.92 13.33 5.61
C GLY A 178 -18.47 12.15 4.81
N GLN A 179 -18.89 12.38 3.56
CA GLN A 179 -19.34 11.31 2.68
C GLN A 179 -18.20 10.32 2.37
N MET A 180 -16.99 10.81 2.05
CA MET A 180 -15.84 9.93 1.81
C MET A 180 -15.53 9.02 3.02
N ILE A 181 -15.62 9.56 4.24
CA ILE A 181 -15.36 8.80 5.47
C ILE A 181 -16.41 7.69 5.69
N LEU A 182 -17.66 7.92 5.29
CA LEU A 182 -18.71 6.90 5.33
C LEU A 182 -18.51 5.85 4.24
N ASP A 183 -18.26 6.28 3.00
CA ASP A 183 -18.06 5.38 1.86
C ASP A 183 -16.91 4.40 2.11
N TYR A 184 -15.83 4.89 2.74
CA TYR A 184 -14.62 4.11 3.05
C TYR A 184 -14.60 3.48 4.45
N GLU A 185 -15.76 3.34 5.10
CA GLU A 185 -15.87 2.56 6.33
C GLU A 185 -15.53 1.07 6.09
N HIS A 186 -15.86 0.56 4.90
CA HIS A 186 -15.42 -0.74 4.39
C HIS A 186 -14.54 -0.56 3.15
N PRO A 187 -13.25 -0.21 3.34
CA PRO A 187 -12.40 0.31 2.25
C PRO A 187 -12.24 -0.68 1.09
N LEU A 188 -12.08 -1.98 1.34
CA LEU A 188 -11.90 -2.98 0.28
C LEU A 188 -13.13 -3.07 -0.64
N ARG A 189 -14.34 -2.97 -0.08
CA ARG A 189 -15.58 -2.97 -0.85
C ARG A 189 -15.67 -1.71 -1.71
N LYS A 190 -15.43 -0.53 -1.11
CA LYS A 190 -15.51 0.72 -1.84
C LYS A 190 -14.43 0.86 -2.92
N LEU A 191 -13.23 0.37 -2.65
CA LEU A 191 -12.13 0.30 -3.63
C LEU A 191 -12.46 -0.64 -4.79
N SER A 192 -13.13 -1.77 -4.54
CA SER A 192 -13.59 -2.68 -5.59
C SER A 192 -14.57 -2.01 -6.55
N GLU A 193 -15.47 -1.17 -6.03
CA GLU A 193 -16.37 -0.35 -6.85
C GLU A 193 -15.61 0.73 -7.63
N ASP A 194 -14.77 1.52 -6.94
CA ASP A 194 -14.09 2.68 -7.53
C ASP A 194 -13.06 2.26 -8.60
N LEU A 195 -12.35 1.14 -8.39
CA LEU A 195 -11.33 0.63 -9.31
C LEU A 195 -11.87 -0.36 -10.37
N GLY A 196 -13.11 -0.81 -10.23
CA GLY A 196 -13.75 -1.76 -11.16
C GLY A 196 -13.67 -1.33 -12.64
N PRO A 197 -13.92 -0.05 -13.00
CA PRO A 197 -13.78 0.42 -14.38
C PRO A 197 -12.36 0.32 -14.95
N LEU A 198 -11.33 0.20 -14.10
CA LEU A 198 -9.92 0.18 -14.47
C LEU A 198 -9.34 -1.24 -14.58
N ASN A 199 -10.20 -2.27 -14.46
CA ASN A 199 -9.79 -3.68 -14.45
C ASN A 199 -8.90 -4.06 -15.64
N ARG A 200 -9.17 -3.55 -16.84
CA ARG A 200 -8.38 -3.84 -18.04
C ARG A 200 -6.92 -3.41 -17.87
N LEU A 201 -6.69 -2.16 -17.45
CA LEU A 201 -5.35 -1.60 -17.34
C LEU A 201 -4.57 -2.22 -16.17
N ILE A 202 -5.23 -2.45 -15.04
CA ILE A 202 -4.65 -3.16 -13.88
C ILE A 202 -4.27 -4.60 -14.27
N SER A 203 -5.13 -5.29 -15.02
CA SER A 203 -4.89 -6.67 -15.44
C SER A 203 -3.70 -6.75 -16.39
N SER A 204 -3.63 -5.88 -17.40
CA SER A 204 -2.47 -5.80 -18.30
C SER A 204 -1.16 -5.63 -17.53
N ALA A 205 -1.14 -4.68 -16.59
CA ALA A 205 0.05 -4.41 -15.77
C ALA A 205 0.44 -5.63 -14.92
N LEU A 206 -0.51 -6.25 -14.21
CA LEU A 206 -0.25 -7.43 -13.38
C LEU A 206 0.18 -8.65 -14.20
N SER A 207 -0.45 -8.91 -15.34
CA SER A 207 -0.09 -10.03 -16.21
C SER A 207 1.34 -9.90 -16.72
N SER A 208 1.81 -8.69 -17.01
CA SER A 208 3.20 -8.44 -17.42
C SER A 208 4.23 -8.79 -16.35
N LEU A 209 3.84 -8.83 -15.07
CA LEU A 209 4.73 -9.23 -13.97
C LEU A 209 5.07 -10.72 -14.00
N SER A 210 4.22 -11.56 -14.61
CA SER A 210 4.34 -13.02 -14.57
C SER A 210 5.75 -13.55 -14.86
N PRO A 211 6.40 -13.24 -16.01
CA PRO A 211 7.73 -13.75 -16.31
C PRO A 211 8.80 -13.31 -15.30
N VAL A 212 8.67 -12.12 -14.71
CA VAL A 212 9.63 -11.59 -13.72
C VAL A 212 9.38 -12.21 -12.35
N TYR A 213 8.13 -12.24 -11.90
CA TYR A 213 7.77 -12.72 -10.58
C TYR A 213 8.02 -14.22 -10.43
N LEU A 214 7.62 -15.03 -11.42
CA LEU A 214 7.81 -16.49 -11.38
C LEU A 214 9.28 -16.90 -11.34
N ARG A 215 10.15 -16.22 -12.09
CA ARG A 215 11.60 -16.53 -12.10
C ARG A 215 12.32 -16.03 -10.85
N ARG A 216 11.82 -14.97 -10.21
CA ARG A 216 12.43 -14.36 -9.02
C ARG A 216 11.94 -15.02 -7.72
N ASN A 217 10.68 -15.41 -7.67
CA ASN A 217 10.05 -16.02 -6.49
C ASN A 217 10.28 -17.54 -6.44
N ILE A 218 11.53 -17.94 -6.31
CA ILE A 218 11.96 -19.35 -6.31
C ILE A 218 12.73 -19.72 -5.03
N THR A 219 12.92 -21.01 -4.80
CA THR A 219 13.57 -21.50 -3.57
C THR A 219 15.08 -21.28 -3.59
N ALA A 220 15.71 -21.32 -2.40
CA ALA A 220 17.17 -21.29 -2.29
C ALA A 220 17.86 -22.48 -3.00
N ASN A 221 17.22 -23.64 -3.07
CA ASN A 221 17.74 -24.79 -3.83
C ASN A 221 17.81 -24.44 -5.32
N THR A 222 16.76 -23.82 -5.85
CA THR A 222 16.73 -23.35 -7.24
C THR A 222 17.79 -22.28 -7.49
N TRP A 223 18.00 -21.34 -6.55
CA TRP A 223 19.09 -20.36 -6.63
C TRP A 223 20.47 -21.00 -6.69
N ARG A 224 20.73 -22.03 -5.87
CA ARG A 224 22.00 -22.78 -5.89
C ARG A 224 22.23 -23.48 -7.22
N ASN A 225 21.21 -24.18 -7.73
CA ASN A 225 21.30 -24.90 -9.00
C ASN A 225 21.56 -23.96 -10.18
N ALA A 226 20.98 -22.75 -10.15
CA ALA A 226 21.20 -21.71 -11.14
C ALA A 226 22.47 -20.87 -10.89
N GLN A 227 23.22 -21.14 -9.81
CA GLN A 227 24.42 -20.39 -9.40
C GLN A 227 24.21 -18.86 -9.37
N ILE A 228 23.04 -18.44 -8.91
CA ILE A 228 22.65 -17.02 -8.86
C ILE A 228 23.65 -16.22 -8.03
N LEU A 229 24.03 -15.02 -8.53
CA LEU A 229 25.01 -14.10 -7.93
C LEU A 229 26.47 -14.63 -7.86
N SER A 230 26.77 -15.81 -8.40
CA SER A 230 28.13 -16.33 -8.43
C SER A 230 28.98 -15.64 -9.51
N LEU A 231 30.12 -15.08 -9.10
CA LEU A 231 31.13 -14.54 -10.04
C LEU A 231 32.13 -15.61 -10.52
N THR A 232 32.17 -16.77 -9.86
CA THR A 232 33.11 -17.86 -10.12
C THR A 232 32.50 -18.99 -10.93
N ALA A 233 31.18 -19.02 -11.10
CA ALA A 233 30.48 -20.01 -11.90
C ALA A 233 31.01 -20.07 -13.35
N ASN A 234 31.35 -18.91 -13.92
CA ASN A 234 31.95 -18.82 -15.25
C ASN A 234 33.11 -17.80 -15.27
N PRO A 235 34.33 -18.20 -14.85
CA PRO A 235 35.45 -17.27 -14.68
C PRO A 235 35.85 -16.55 -15.98
N GLN A 236 35.62 -17.18 -17.14
CA GLN A 236 35.91 -16.59 -18.44
C GLN A 236 35.04 -15.35 -18.74
N GLN A 237 33.90 -15.22 -18.07
CA GLN A 237 32.95 -14.12 -18.24
C GLN A 237 33.06 -13.06 -17.13
N ILE A 238 34.06 -13.14 -16.25
CA ILE A 238 34.16 -12.24 -15.10
C ILE A 238 34.35 -10.76 -15.50
N LEU A 239 34.96 -10.51 -16.65
CA LEU A 239 35.14 -9.15 -17.20
C LEU A 239 33.95 -8.67 -18.04
N TYR A 240 33.03 -9.56 -18.42
CA TYR A 240 31.86 -9.18 -19.22
C TYR A 240 30.80 -8.50 -18.38
N ALA A 241 30.19 -7.45 -18.93
CA ALA A 241 29.07 -6.79 -18.28
C ALA A 241 27.90 -7.76 -18.10
N ALA A 242 27.33 -7.81 -16.90
CA ALA A 242 26.08 -8.50 -16.66
C ALA A 242 24.95 -7.74 -17.36
N GLN A 243 24.31 -8.37 -18.35
CA GLN A 243 23.31 -7.76 -19.21
C GLN A 243 22.02 -8.59 -19.24
N THR A 244 20.91 -7.89 -19.44
CA THR A 244 19.56 -8.43 -19.63
C THR A 244 18.74 -7.33 -20.30
N ASP A 245 17.72 -7.70 -21.06
CA ASP A 245 16.80 -6.71 -21.67
C ASP A 245 15.91 -6.04 -20.61
N THR A 246 15.89 -6.57 -19.38
CA THR A 246 15.00 -6.15 -18.29
C THR A 246 15.77 -5.79 -17.01
N ILE A 247 16.80 -4.94 -17.13
CA ILE A 247 17.72 -4.58 -16.02
C ILE A 247 16.97 -4.19 -14.74
N ALA A 248 15.99 -3.27 -14.86
CA ALA A 248 15.23 -2.78 -13.71
C ALA A 248 14.37 -3.87 -13.02
N CYS A 249 13.99 -4.92 -13.75
CA CYS A 249 13.24 -6.05 -13.22
C CYS A 249 14.11 -6.98 -12.37
N GLU A 250 15.43 -7.02 -12.57
CA GLU A 250 16.33 -7.91 -11.83
C GLU A 250 16.49 -7.53 -10.36
N TYR A 251 16.34 -6.25 -10.04
CA TYR A 251 16.41 -5.73 -8.67
C TYR A 251 15.09 -5.09 -8.21
N LEU A 252 14.00 -5.29 -8.98
CA LEU A 252 12.66 -5.01 -8.48
C LEU A 252 12.39 -5.89 -7.25
N SER A 253 11.91 -5.26 -6.18
CA SER A 253 11.63 -5.90 -4.90
C SER A 253 10.53 -6.96 -5.03
N LEU A 254 10.74 -8.14 -4.44
CA LEU A 254 9.70 -9.15 -4.31
C LEU A 254 8.55 -8.66 -3.42
N ASP A 255 8.87 -7.98 -2.31
CA ASP A 255 7.86 -7.38 -1.41
C ASP A 255 6.96 -6.37 -2.16
N VAL A 256 7.52 -5.57 -3.07
CA VAL A 256 6.75 -4.64 -3.90
C VAL A 256 5.84 -5.39 -4.88
N MET A 257 6.35 -6.42 -5.56
CA MET A 257 5.54 -7.24 -6.47
C MET A 257 4.41 -7.96 -5.73
N ASP A 258 4.69 -8.53 -4.55
CA ASP A 258 3.69 -9.16 -3.68
C ASP A 258 2.58 -8.16 -3.31
N ARG A 259 2.94 -6.93 -2.91
CA ARG A 259 1.97 -5.88 -2.61
C ARG A 259 1.10 -5.54 -3.81
N TRP A 260 1.70 -5.39 -5.01
CA TRP A 260 0.94 -5.15 -6.24
C TRP A 260 -0.03 -6.30 -6.53
N ILE A 261 0.45 -7.54 -6.53
CA ILE A 261 -0.34 -8.73 -6.85
C ILE A 261 -1.48 -8.89 -5.84
N LEU A 262 -1.17 -8.87 -4.53
CA LEU A 262 -2.17 -9.14 -3.48
C LEU A 262 -3.23 -8.06 -3.42
N LEU A 263 -2.84 -6.78 -3.34
CA LEU A 263 -3.81 -5.70 -3.12
C LEU A 263 -4.67 -5.46 -4.34
N CYS A 264 -4.08 -5.38 -5.55
CA CYS A 264 -4.83 -5.18 -6.78
C CYS A 264 -5.75 -6.39 -7.08
N THR A 265 -5.29 -7.62 -6.90
CA THR A 265 -6.15 -8.81 -7.09
C THR A 265 -7.28 -8.86 -6.07
N THR A 266 -7.04 -8.43 -4.83
CA THR A 266 -8.07 -8.40 -3.78
C THR A 266 -9.19 -7.41 -4.13
N VAL A 267 -8.86 -6.18 -4.54
CA VAL A 267 -9.89 -5.18 -4.86
C VAL A 267 -10.57 -5.44 -6.22
N CYS A 268 -9.81 -5.88 -7.22
CA CYS A 268 -10.31 -6.21 -8.57
C CYS A 268 -10.68 -7.69 -8.74
N HIS A 269 -11.06 -8.36 -7.65
CA HIS A 269 -11.21 -9.82 -7.54
C HIS A 269 -12.10 -10.45 -8.62
N SER A 270 -13.20 -9.79 -9.01
CA SER A 270 -14.19 -10.33 -9.96
C SER A 270 -13.61 -10.55 -11.35
N TYR A 271 -12.66 -9.71 -11.76
CA TYR A 271 -11.97 -9.83 -13.05
C TYR A 271 -10.67 -10.63 -12.89
N MET A 272 -9.84 -10.26 -11.92
CA MET A 272 -8.49 -10.81 -11.77
C MET A 272 -8.46 -12.31 -11.44
N LEU A 273 -9.40 -12.80 -10.61
CA LEU A 273 -9.43 -14.21 -10.22
C LEU A 273 -9.96 -15.13 -11.33
N THR A 274 -10.47 -14.58 -12.43
CA THR A 274 -10.86 -15.36 -13.62
C THR A 274 -9.71 -15.54 -14.60
N ASP A 275 -8.72 -14.65 -14.57
CA ASP A 275 -7.49 -14.78 -15.33
C ASP A 275 -6.57 -15.81 -14.66
N LYS A 276 -6.21 -16.87 -15.40
CA LYS A 276 -5.40 -17.98 -14.87
C LYS A 276 -3.99 -17.55 -14.48
N THR A 277 -3.41 -16.61 -15.21
CA THR A 277 -2.06 -16.10 -14.94
C THR A 277 -2.05 -15.32 -13.65
N ILE A 278 -2.95 -14.33 -13.52
CA ILE A 278 -3.03 -13.49 -12.32
C ILE A 278 -3.44 -14.33 -11.11
N PHE A 279 -4.38 -15.25 -11.27
CA PHE A 279 -4.77 -16.18 -10.22
C PHE A 279 -3.58 -17.00 -9.71
N HIS A 280 -2.73 -17.50 -10.61
CA HIS A 280 -1.52 -18.24 -10.23
C HIS A 280 -0.52 -17.36 -9.45
N LEU A 281 -0.26 -16.12 -9.93
CA LEU A 281 0.60 -15.17 -9.22
C LEU A 281 0.08 -14.87 -7.82
N TRP A 282 -1.23 -14.67 -7.69
CA TRP A 282 -1.91 -14.40 -6.43
C TRP A 282 -1.81 -15.58 -5.46
N GLN A 283 -2.05 -16.81 -5.92
CA GLN A 283 -1.86 -18.01 -5.10
C GLN A 283 -0.42 -18.17 -4.61
N MET A 284 0.57 -17.96 -5.50
CA MET A 284 1.98 -18.01 -5.10
C MET A 284 2.31 -16.95 -4.05
N SER A 285 1.84 -15.72 -4.22
CA SER A 285 2.05 -14.64 -3.24
C SER A 285 1.43 -14.98 -1.88
N LEU A 286 0.20 -15.51 -1.86
CA LEU A 286 -0.46 -15.98 -0.63
C LEU A 286 0.28 -17.13 0.06
N GLN A 287 1.05 -17.95 -0.66
CA GLN A 287 1.78 -19.08 -0.08
C GLN A 287 3.16 -18.67 0.46
N MET A 288 3.70 -17.53 0.04
CA MET A 288 5.04 -17.08 0.41
C MET A 288 5.07 -16.17 1.65
N GLY A 289 3.95 -15.56 2.06
CA GLY A 289 3.91 -14.70 3.23
C GLY A 289 2.53 -14.60 3.86
N VAL A 290 2.47 -14.28 5.16
CA VAL A 290 1.22 -14.23 5.95
C VAL A 290 0.66 -12.82 6.17
N CYS A 291 1.50 -11.81 5.97
CA CYS A 291 1.08 -10.42 6.00
C CYS A 291 1.80 -9.66 4.87
N ILE A 292 1.45 -8.38 4.69
CA ILE A 292 2.25 -7.43 3.90
C ILE A 292 2.28 -6.10 4.63
N ARG A 293 3.27 -5.26 4.35
CA ARG A 293 3.33 -3.90 4.89
C ARG A 293 2.34 -2.99 4.17
N LEU A 294 1.45 -2.34 4.93
CA LEU A 294 0.69 -1.18 4.42
C LEU A 294 1.60 0.04 4.38
N PHE A 295 2.14 0.40 5.55
CA PHE A 295 3.07 1.51 5.70
C PHE A 295 3.84 1.39 7.02
N ARG A 296 5.17 1.44 6.98
CA ARG A 296 6.06 1.25 8.15
C ARG A 296 5.76 -0.04 8.93
N ASP A 297 5.28 0.07 10.17
CA ASP A 297 4.89 -1.04 11.06
C ASP A 297 3.40 -1.39 10.96
N GLU A 298 2.60 -0.64 10.21
CA GLU A 298 1.21 -1.02 9.92
C GLU A 298 1.19 -2.14 8.88
N ILE A 299 0.63 -3.28 9.28
CA ILE A 299 0.58 -4.51 8.49
C ILE A 299 -0.86 -4.82 8.04
N PHE A 300 -0.97 -5.43 6.88
CA PHE A 300 -2.19 -6.05 6.36
C PHE A 300 -2.07 -7.56 6.60
N GLN A 301 -2.97 -8.13 7.42
CA GLN A 301 -2.98 -9.57 7.69
C GLN A 301 -3.62 -10.29 6.51
N THR A 302 -2.81 -10.58 5.50
CA THR A 302 -3.22 -10.92 4.14
C THR A 302 -4.37 -11.91 4.09
N HIS A 303 -4.20 -13.12 4.63
CA HIS A 303 -5.24 -14.14 4.56
C HIS A 303 -6.48 -13.78 5.35
N HIS A 304 -6.32 -13.23 6.55
CA HIS A 304 -7.45 -12.87 7.41
C HIS A 304 -8.32 -11.78 6.78
N GLU A 305 -7.71 -10.69 6.32
CA GLU A 305 -8.45 -9.54 5.76
C GLU A 305 -9.08 -9.88 4.40
N ILE A 306 -8.38 -10.64 3.54
CA ILE A 306 -8.94 -11.10 2.26
C ILE A 306 -10.10 -12.07 2.51
N GLN A 307 -9.95 -13.02 3.43
CA GLN A 307 -11.01 -13.98 3.73
C GLN A 307 -12.25 -13.29 4.29
N GLN A 308 -12.08 -12.37 5.25
CA GLN A 308 -13.18 -11.58 5.81
C GLN A 308 -13.91 -10.79 4.71
N PHE A 309 -13.16 -10.20 3.78
CA PHE A 309 -13.74 -9.50 2.65
C PHE A 309 -14.52 -10.42 1.72
N PHE A 310 -13.94 -11.56 1.31
CA PHE A 310 -14.59 -12.52 0.43
C PHE A 310 -15.81 -13.20 1.08
N ASP A 311 -15.76 -13.51 2.38
CA ASP A 311 -16.91 -14.03 3.12
C ASP A 311 -18.09 -13.02 3.15
N SER A 312 -17.80 -11.72 3.00
CA SER A 312 -18.84 -10.68 2.88
C SER A 312 -19.50 -10.61 1.49
N ILE A 313 -18.97 -11.33 0.49
CA ILE A 313 -19.46 -11.32 -0.89
C ILE A 313 -20.20 -12.63 -1.18
N LYS A 314 -21.46 -12.52 -1.61
CA LYS A 314 -22.28 -13.69 -1.96
C LYS A 314 -21.63 -14.49 -3.10
N GLY A 315 -21.50 -15.80 -2.93
CA GLY A 315 -20.94 -16.70 -3.94
C GLY A 315 -19.40 -16.89 -3.88
N TYR A 316 -18.72 -16.25 -2.93
CA TYR A 316 -17.26 -16.31 -2.81
C TYR A 316 -16.74 -17.42 -1.87
N HIS A 317 -17.60 -18.31 -1.38
CA HIS A 317 -17.21 -19.40 -0.46
C HIS A 317 -16.02 -20.24 -0.97
N LYS A 318 -16.00 -20.55 -2.28
CA LYS A 318 -14.86 -21.26 -2.89
C LYS A 318 -13.57 -20.44 -2.81
N ARG A 319 -13.62 -19.14 -3.09
CA ARG A 319 -12.45 -18.25 -3.04
C ARG A 319 -11.94 -18.06 -1.62
N SER A 320 -12.87 -17.93 -0.66
CA SER A 320 -12.53 -17.91 0.77
C SER A 320 -11.82 -19.20 1.20
N GLN A 321 -12.27 -20.36 0.73
CA GLN A 321 -11.60 -21.64 1.01
C GLN A 321 -10.20 -21.70 0.37
N GLU A 322 -10.03 -21.26 -0.88
CA GLU A 322 -8.71 -21.20 -1.53
C GLU A 322 -7.71 -20.33 -0.75
N VAL A 323 -8.17 -19.22 -0.14
CA VAL A 323 -7.34 -18.39 0.75
C VAL A 323 -6.92 -19.15 2.00
N LYS A 324 -7.83 -19.91 2.63
CA LYS A 324 -7.51 -20.76 3.80
C LYS A 324 -6.51 -21.86 3.47
N ASP A 325 -6.63 -22.47 2.31
CA ASP A 325 -5.71 -23.52 1.86
C ASP A 325 -4.31 -22.92 1.64
N CYS A 326 -4.23 -21.75 0.99
CA CYS A 326 -2.96 -21.03 0.82
C CYS A 326 -2.37 -20.58 2.17
N PHE A 327 -3.20 -20.17 3.13
CA PHE A 327 -2.74 -19.82 4.48
C PHE A 327 -2.09 -21.01 5.19
N SER A 328 -2.70 -22.19 5.08
CA SER A 328 -2.17 -23.43 5.67
C SER A 328 -0.80 -23.78 5.09
N ILE A 329 -0.63 -23.62 3.77
CA ILE A 329 0.67 -23.81 3.10
C ILE A 329 1.69 -22.77 3.59
N ALA A 330 1.30 -21.50 3.66
CA ALA A 330 2.17 -20.41 4.10
C ALA A 330 2.68 -20.66 5.54
N LEU A 331 1.81 -21.07 6.46
CA LEU A 331 2.19 -21.39 7.84
C LEU A 331 3.20 -22.55 7.94
N GLN A 332 3.10 -23.53 7.04
CA GLN A 332 3.97 -24.70 7.06
C GLN A 332 5.34 -24.44 6.38
N GLN A 333 5.36 -23.64 5.30
CA GLN A 333 6.50 -23.61 4.39
C GLN A 333 7.19 -22.24 4.29
N SER A 334 6.49 -21.12 4.42
CA SER A 334 7.07 -19.79 4.15
C SER A 334 8.31 -19.51 5.00
N ALA A 335 8.23 -19.79 6.30
CA ALA A 335 9.31 -19.52 7.25
C ALA A 335 10.60 -20.30 6.91
N SER A 336 10.48 -21.57 6.51
CA SER A 336 11.63 -22.40 6.12
C SER A 336 12.22 -21.96 4.79
N ILE A 337 11.37 -21.65 3.79
CA ILE A 337 11.80 -21.11 2.49
C ILE A 337 12.62 -19.83 2.69
N HIS A 338 12.11 -18.88 3.47
CA HIS A 338 12.81 -17.62 3.76
C HIS A 338 14.08 -17.84 4.60
N ALA A 339 14.08 -18.79 5.54
CA ALA A 339 15.29 -19.13 6.30
C ALA A 339 16.42 -19.65 5.39
N ASP A 340 16.07 -20.50 4.42
CA ASP A 340 17.02 -21.04 3.46
C ASP A 340 17.51 -19.97 2.46
N ARG A 341 16.62 -19.07 2.02
CA ARG A 341 16.99 -17.91 1.19
C ARG A 341 17.99 -17.02 1.92
N ARG A 342 17.74 -16.68 3.19
CA ARG A 342 18.71 -15.94 4.03
C ARG A 342 20.04 -16.66 4.17
N ARG A 343 20.03 -17.99 4.36
CA ARG A 343 21.26 -18.78 4.46
C ARG A 343 22.07 -18.73 3.17
N PHE A 344 21.42 -18.86 2.02
CA PHE A 344 22.05 -18.72 0.70
C PHE A 344 22.63 -17.32 0.52
N LEU A 345 21.84 -16.27 0.74
CA LEU A 345 22.23 -14.89 0.53
C LEU A 345 23.42 -14.49 1.41
N ARG A 346 23.50 -14.95 2.67
CA ARG A 346 24.68 -14.69 3.53
C ARG A 346 25.99 -15.17 2.89
N VAL A 347 25.99 -16.32 2.23
CA VAL A 347 27.18 -16.85 1.56
C VAL A 347 27.45 -16.07 0.27
N ALA A 348 26.44 -15.91 -0.58
CA ALA A 348 26.56 -15.20 -1.86
C ALA A 348 27.03 -13.74 -1.68
N LEU A 349 26.48 -13.01 -0.70
CA LEU A 349 26.91 -11.64 -0.40
C LEU A 349 28.32 -11.59 0.14
N ARG A 350 28.72 -12.54 1.00
CA ARG A 350 30.08 -12.60 1.53
C ARG A 350 31.09 -12.80 0.39
N GLU A 351 30.82 -13.73 -0.50
CA GLU A 351 31.66 -13.98 -1.68
C GLU A 351 31.72 -12.75 -2.59
N LEU A 352 30.57 -12.18 -2.95
CA LEU A 352 30.48 -10.98 -3.79
C LEU A 352 31.28 -9.80 -3.20
N CYS A 353 31.13 -9.55 -1.90
CA CYS A 353 31.88 -8.50 -1.20
C CYS A 353 33.40 -8.75 -1.19
N LEU A 354 33.83 -10.00 -0.99
CA LEU A 354 35.25 -10.34 -1.01
C LEU A 354 35.85 -10.12 -2.40
N PHE A 355 35.17 -10.55 -3.47
CA PHE A 355 35.62 -10.33 -4.85
C PHE A 355 35.70 -8.85 -5.22
N ILE A 356 34.67 -8.07 -4.88
CA ILE A 356 34.67 -6.64 -5.15
C ILE A 356 35.76 -5.92 -4.36
N LYS A 357 36.03 -6.35 -3.11
CA LYS A 357 37.09 -5.77 -2.30
C LYS A 357 38.48 -6.06 -2.88
N ASP A 358 38.69 -7.28 -3.36
CA ASP A 358 39.95 -7.69 -3.99
C ASP A 358 40.16 -7.02 -5.36
N GLN A 359 39.10 -6.96 -6.17
CA GLN A 359 39.09 -6.37 -7.51
C GLN A 359 37.97 -5.32 -7.66
N PRO A 360 38.17 -4.08 -7.16
CA PRO A 360 37.15 -3.03 -7.22
C PRO A 360 36.69 -2.70 -8.65
N GLY A 361 37.54 -2.91 -9.66
CA GLY A 361 37.20 -2.73 -11.07
C GLY A 361 36.04 -3.61 -11.54
N LEU A 362 35.73 -4.71 -10.86
CA LEU A 362 34.57 -5.56 -11.15
C LEU A 362 33.23 -4.86 -10.88
N LEU A 363 33.20 -3.77 -10.11
CA LEU A 363 31.98 -2.98 -9.91
C LEU A 363 31.40 -2.44 -11.21
N GLY A 364 32.22 -2.12 -12.20
CA GLY A 364 31.74 -1.69 -13.52
C GLY A 364 30.89 -2.78 -14.20
N PRO A 365 31.50 -3.90 -14.61
CA PRO A 365 30.78 -4.96 -15.33
C PRO A 365 29.76 -5.72 -14.45
N LYS A 366 29.90 -5.74 -13.12
CA LYS A 366 29.06 -6.56 -12.23
C LYS A 366 28.14 -5.73 -11.31
N MET A 367 27.94 -4.44 -11.58
CA MET A 367 27.05 -3.58 -10.78
C MET A 367 25.64 -4.18 -10.62
N LEU A 368 25.12 -4.81 -11.69
CA LEU A 368 23.80 -5.46 -11.65
C LEU A 368 23.71 -6.53 -10.54
N PHE A 369 24.76 -7.33 -10.35
CA PHE A 369 24.79 -8.36 -9.31
C PHE A 369 24.76 -7.73 -7.91
N VAL A 370 25.39 -6.56 -7.73
CA VAL A 370 25.34 -5.80 -6.49
C VAL A 370 23.91 -5.34 -6.20
N TRP A 371 23.22 -4.73 -7.17
CA TRP A 371 21.84 -4.29 -6.99
C TRP A 371 20.87 -5.46 -6.73
N MET A 372 21.03 -6.57 -7.46
CA MET A 372 20.27 -7.80 -7.22
C MET A 372 20.51 -8.32 -5.79
N ALA A 373 21.77 -8.48 -5.37
CA ALA A 373 22.13 -8.99 -4.05
C ALA A 373 21.57 -8.11 -2.92
N LEU A 374 21.65 -6.78 -3.06
CA LEU A 374 21.09 -5.83 -2.11
C LEU A 374 19.56 -5.92 -2.07
N SER A 375 18.90 -5.98 -3.23
CA SER A 375 17.44 -6.11 -3.28
C SER A 375 16.97 -7.40 -2.62
N PHE A 376 17.58 -8.54 -2.96
CA PHE A 376 17.15 -9.84 -2.45
C PHE A 376 17.35 -9.91 -0.93
N SER A 377 18.47 -9.37 -0.46
CA SER A 377 18.77 -9.31 0.98
C SER A 377 17.81 -8.39 1.73
N ARG A 378 17.50 -7.21 1.18
CA ARG A 378 16.52 -6.30 1.78
C ARG A 378 15.15 -6.96 1.89
N ASP A 379 14.69 -7.65 0.84
CA ASP A 379 13.39 -8.30 0.82
C ASP A 379 13.30 -9.40 1.91
N GLU A 380 14.38 -10.17 2.11
CA GLU A 380 14.45 -11.22 3.14
C GLU A 380 14.67 -10.70 4.58
N LEU A 381 15.06 -9.43 4.73
CA LEU A 381 15.21 -8.74 6.02
C LEU A 381 13.96 -7.95 6.42
N SER A 382 13.15 -7.52 5.45
CA SER A 382 11.91 -6.80 5.70
C SER A 382 11.00 -7.67 6.59
N PRO A 383 10.64 -7.23 7.80
CA PRO A 383 9.89 -8.05 8.75
C PRO A 383 8.44 -8.17 8.30
N VAL A 384 8.16 -9.16 7.47
CA VAL A 384 6.80 -9.57 7.09
C VAL A 384 6.50 -10.94 7.72
N ALA A 385 6.80 -11.04 9.01
CA ALA A 385 6.39 -12.16 9.84
C ALA A 385 5.88 -11.61 11.18
N PRO A 386 4.57 -11.69 11.48
CA PRO A 386 4.11 -11.69 12.85
C PRO A 386 4.41 -13.09 13.39
N SER A 387 5.65 -13.31 13.83
CA SER A 387 5.96 -14.40 14.76
C SER A 387 6.58 -13.76 15.99
N SER A 388 5.69 -13.52 16.96
CA SER A 388 5.88 -13.07 18.34
C SER A 388 6.34 -11.62 18.59
N PRO A 389 5.98 -11.05 19.76
CA PRO A 389 6.61 -9.84 20.32
C PRO A 389 8.08 -10.03 20.75
N GLU A 390 8.70 -11.18 20.45
CA GLU A 390 10.02 -11.56 20.95
C GLU A 390 11.02 -11.76 19.82
N ARG A 391 11.48 -10.68 19.18
CA ARG A 391 12.72 -10.72 18.39
C ARG A 391 13.58 -9.48 18.61
N VAL A 392 14.04 -9.32 19.85
CA VAL A 392 15.28 -8.56 20.17
C VAL A 392 16.51 -9.49 20.19
N ALA A 393 16.35 -10.81 20.02
CA ALA A 393 17.42 -11.78 20.26
C ALA A 393 18.10 -12.40 19.03
N ILE A 394 17.80 -11.98 17.79
CA ILE A 394 18.41 -12.58 16.56
C ILE A 394 19.49 -11.67 15.92
N PHE A 395 19.78 -10.52 16.53
CA PHE A 395 20.98 -9.72 16.24
C PHE A 395 21.98 -9.75 17.41
N LYS A 396 22.14 -10.93 18.04
CA LYS A 396 23.30 -11.28 18.85
C LYS A 396 23.96 -12.52 18.28
#